data_AF-A0A167JXJ2-F1
#
_entry.id   AF-A0A167JXJ2-F1
#
_cell.length_a   1.000
_cell.length_b   1.000
_cell.length_c   1.000
_cell.angle_alpha   90.00
_cell.angle_beta   90.00
_cell.angle_gamma   90.00
#
_symmetry.space_group_name_H-M   'P 1'
#
loop_
_entity.id
_entity.type
_entity.pdbx_description
1 polymer ?
#
loop_
_entity_poly.entity_id
_entity_poly.type
_entity_poly.pdbx_seq_one_letter_code
_entity_poly.pdbx_strand_id
1 'polypeptide(L)'
;MSRKLSRGGWRRTGSLGISADERIDDGQEEKKRQLQLSKQNFDNATNILYPSHTTDPSSAVVDYDLFVGTYSHPGYGNYTFSVEEAKPANQTLSKQLVAIRADLIIPMRMNLRHVVGDHWVAYLIPILGSAAQRGFFAAKAIMGAGGKPTALDITWQGALGRLSEVTTRFDRVD
;
A
#
# COMPACT_ATOMS: atom_id res chain seq x y z
N MET A 1 -58.58 -49.39 -4.19
CA MET A 1 -58.15 -48.26 -3.35
C MET A 1 -56.66 -48.41 -3.06
N SER A 2 -55.80 -47.60 -3.68
CA SER A 2 -54.34 -47.68 -3.53
C SER A 2 -53.79 -46.29 -3.25
N ARG A 3 -53.17 -46.09 -2.08
CA ARG A 3 -52.54 -44.82 -1.69
C ARG A 3 -51.14 -44.77 -2.30
N LYS A 4 -50.88 -43.81 -3.19
CA LYS A 4 -49.51 -43.44 -3.57
C LYS A 4 -48.97 -42.44 -2.55
N LEU A 5 -47.95 -42.86 -1.80
CA LEU A 5 -47.07 -41.99 -1.04
C LEU A 5 -46.17 -41.23 -2.03
N SER A 6 -46.33 -39.91 -2.11
CA SER A 6 -45.42 -39.03 -2.84
C SER A 6 -44.16 -38.80 -1.99
N ARG A 7 -43.00 -39.14 -2.54
CA ARG A 7 -41.68 -38.95 -1.91
C ARG A 7 -41.36 -37.45 -1.93
N GLY A 8 -41.28 -36.85 -0.74
CA GLY A 8 -40.81 -35.48 -0.55
C GLY A 8 -39.35 -35.34 -1.00
N GLY A 9 -39.13 -34.54 -2.04
CA GLY A 9 -37.81 -34.11 -2.47
C GLY A 9 -37.31 -32.97 -1.59
N TRP A 10 -36.18 -33.17 -0.92
CA TRP A 10 -35.48 -32.12 -0.18
C TRP A 10 -34.92 -31.08 -1.16
N ARG A 11 -35.45 -29.85 -1.14
CA ARG A 11 -34.80 -28.71 -1.80
C ARG A 11 -33.78 -28.11 -0.85
N ARG A 12 -32.52 -28.06 -1.31
CA ARG A 12 -31.42 -27.34 -0.65
C ARG A 12 -31.79 -25.86 -0.49
N THR A 13 -32.04 -25.42 0.74
CA THR A 13 -32.15 -24.01 1.11
C THR A 13 -30.74 -23.42 1.20
N GLY A 14 -30.30 -22.83 0.10
CA GLY A 14 -29.07 -22.02 0.02
C GLY A 14 -29.33 -20.68 -0.66
N SER A 15 -30.49 -20.08 -0.38
CA SER A 15 -30.93 -18.78 -0.89
C SER A 15 -31.66 -18.11 0.27
N LEU A 16 -31.27 -16.89 0.63
CA LEU A 16 -31.91 -16.09 1.69
C LEU A 16 -33.36 -15.67 1.35
N GLY A 17 -34.00 -16.24 0.32
CA GLY A 17 -35.40 -15.95 -0.03
C GLY A 17 -35.65 -14.56 -0.61
N ILE A 18 -34.62 -13.71 -0.69
CA ILE A 18 -34.70 -12.34 -1.24
C ILE A 18 -34.60 -12.41 -2.77
N SER A 19 -35.63 -11.91 -3.46
CA SER A 19 -35.65 -11.78 -4.92
C SER A 19 -34.54 -10.84 -5.39
N ALA A 20 -34.10 -10.95 -6.64
CA ALA A 20 -33.00 -10.10 -7.13
C ALA A 20 -33.37 -8.61 -7.12
N ASP A 21 -34.65 -8.31 -7.29
CA ASP A 21 -35.31 -7.01 -7.25
C ASP A 21 -35.50 -6.45 -5.82
N GLU A 22 -35.52 -7.29 -4.79
CA GLU A 22 -35.53 -6.87 -3.38
C GLU A 22 -34.12 -6.67 -2.79
N ARG A 23 -33.06 -6.99 -3.56
CA ARG A 23 -31.68 -6.74 -3.15
C ARG A 23 -31.36 -5.27 -3.33
N ILE A 24 -31.44 -4.52 -2.25
CA ILE A 24 -31.00 -3.15 -2.21
C ILE A 24 -29.46 -3.12 -2.18
N ASP A 25 -28.84 -2.63 -3.25
CA ASP A 25 -27.39 -2.45 -3.38
C ASP A 25 -26.99 -0.99 -3.03
N ASP A 26 -27.38 -0.55 -1.84
CA ASP A 26 -27.21 0.84 -1.34
C ASP A 26 -25.74 1.29 -1.21
N GLY A 27 -24.79 0.36 -1.38
CA GLY A 27 -23.37 0.61 -1.16
C GLY A 27 -22.54 0.88 -2.41
N GLN A 28 -23.04 0.68 -3.63
CA GLN A 28 -22.17 0.73 -4.82
C GLN A 28 -21.63 2.12 -5.11
N GLU A 29 -22.47 3.15 -5.04
CA GLU A 29 -22.03 4.52 -5.33
C GLU A 29 -21.08 5.02 -4.25
N GLU A 30 -21.34 4.70 -2.98
CA GLU A 30 -20.40 5.01 -1.90
C GLU A 30 -19.07 4.26 -2.07
N LYS A 31 -19.12 2.97 -2.43
CA LYS A 31 -17.92 2.17 -2.70
C LYS A 31 -17.13 2.73 -3.88
N LYS A 32 -17.78 3.12 -4.97
CA LYS A 32 -17.15 3.79 -6.12
C LYS A 32 -16.52 5.11 -5.70
N ARG A 33 -17.23 5.93 -4.92
CA ARG A 33 -16.71 7.21 -4.38
C ARG A 33 -15.48 7.00 -3.52
N GLN A 34 -15.49 6.02 -2.63
CA GLN A 34 -14.35 5.69 -1.77
C GLN A 34 -13.16 5.17 -2.56
N LEU A 35 -13.39 4.35 -3.59
CA LEU A 35 -12.34 3.90 -4.51
C LEU A 35 -11.72 5.08 -5.26
N GLN A 36 -12.55 6.01 -5.73
CA GLN A 36 -12.08 7.21 -6.43
C GLN A 36 -11.28 8.13 -5.50
N LEU A 37 -11.75 8.33 -4.26
CA LEU A 37 -11.06 9.12 -3.25
C LEU A 37 -9.73 8.47 -2.84
N SER A 38 -9.73 7.15 -2.61
CA SER A 38 -8.52 6.37 -2.35
C SER A 38 -7.50 6.53 -3.48
N LYS A 39 -7.98 6.53 -4.74
CA LYS A 39 -7.12 6.78 -5.90
C LYS A 39 -6.53 8.18 -5.92
N GLN A 40 -7.35 9.20 -5.72
CA GLN A 40 -6.89 10.58 -5.67
C GLN A 40 -5.88 10.79 -4.53
N ASN A 41 -6.14 10.22 -3.35
CA ASN A 41 -5.24 10.31 -2.21
C ASN A 41 -3.90 9.62 -2.47
N PHE A 42 -3.92 8.44 -3.10
CA PHE A 42 -2.69 7.74 -3.46
C PHE A 42 -1.84 8.55 -4.46
N ASP A 43 -2.48 9.13 -5.47
CA ASP A 43 -1.80 9.97 -6.46
C ASP A 43 -1.30 11.29 -5.84
N ASN A 44 -1.97 11.78 -4.78
CA ASN A 44 -1.64 12.99 -4.04
C ASN A 44 -0.84 12.75 -2.73
N ALA A 45 -0.30 11.54 -2.55
CA ALA A 45 0.25 11.10 -1.25
C ALA A 45 1.33 12.04 -0.69
N THR A 46 2.23 12.55 -1.53
CA THR A 46 3.28 13.50 -1.10
C THR A 46 2.70 14.77 -0.48
N ASN A 47 1.70 15.38 -1.11
CA ASN A 47 1.05 16.58 -0.58
C ASN A 47 0.28 16.32 0.71
N ILE A 48 -0.27 15.11 0.86
CA ILE A 48 -1.01 14.71 2.07
C ILE A 48 -0.05 14.51 3.25
N LEU A 49 1.05 13.79 3.03
CA LEU A 49 2.02 13.45 4.08
C LEU A 49 2.97 14.61 4.41
N TYR A 50 3.31 15.41 3.40
CA TYR A 50 4.29 16.49 3.51
C TYR A 50 3.72 17.79 2.92
N PRO A 51 2.68 18.39 3.53
CA PRO A 51 1.99 19.56 2.95
C PRO A 51 2.87 20.80 2.79
N SER A 52 3.97 20.89 3.57
CA SER A 52 4.90 22.02 3.54
C SER A 52 6.20 21.74 2.77
N HIS A 53 6.26 20.68 1.96
CA HIS A 53 7.47 20.37 1.20
C HIS A 53 7.72 21.41 0.09
N THR A 54 9.00 21.64 -0.21
CA THR A 54 9.41 22.52 -1.31
C THR A 54 9.25 21.79 -2.64
N THR A 55 8.72 22.46 -3.66
CA THR A 55 8.67 21.94 -5.03
C THR A 55 9.94 22.27 -5.84
N ASP A 56 10.98 22.78 -5.18
CA ASP A 56 12.25 23.12 -5.82
C ASP A 56 12.92 21.85 -6.38
N PRO A 57 13.16 21.76 -7.70
CA PRO A 57 13.80 20.61 -8.32
C PRO A 57 15.16 20.24 -7.69
N SER A 58 15.92 21.20 -7.15
CA SER A 58 17.22 20.91 -6.54
C SER A 58 17.08 20.11 -5.23
N SER A 59 15.96 20.28 -4.53
CA SER A 59 15.66 19.56 -3.29
C SER A 59 15.25 18.09 -3.51
N ALA A 60 14.92 17.75 -4.77
CA ALA A 60 14.52 16.40 -5.18
C ALA A 60 15.69 15.53 -5.67
N VAL A 61 16.90 16.11 -5.83
CA VAL A 61 18.09 15.36 -6.27
C VAL A 61 18.53 14.41 -5.16
N VAL A 62 18.44 13.10 -5.43
CA VAL A 62 18.90 12.04 -4.53
C VAL A 62 19.67 11.00 -5.32
N ASP A 63 20.75 10.51 -4.73
CA ASP A 63 21.47 9.35 -5.24
C ASP A 63 20.81 8.08 -4.72
N TYR A 64 19.94 7.50 -5.54
CA TYR A 64 19.17 6.29 -5.20
C TYR A 64 20.08 5.09 -4.90
N ASP A 65 21.27 5.03 -5.48
CA ASP A 65 22.17 3.89 -5.31
C ASP A 65 22.71 3.79 -3.86
N LEU A 66 22.75 4.91 -3.13
CA LEU A 66 23.10 4.92 -1.69
C LEU A 66 22.07 4.20 -0.82
N PHE A 67 20.81 4.17 -1.25
CA PHE A 67 19.69 3.64 -0.49
C PHE A 67 19.34 2.19 -0.85
N VAL A 68 19.93 1.65 -1.93
CA VAL A 68 19.89 0.22 -2.26
C VAL A 68 20.45 -0.58 -1.10
N GLY A 69 19.75 -1.65 -0.74
CA GLY A 69 20.17 -2.57 0.31
C GLY A 69 19.02 -3.23 1.03
N THR A 70 19.35 -4.04 2.02
CA THR A 70 18.38 -4.78 2.84
C THR A 70 18.15 -4.09 4.18
N TYR A 71 16.88 -3.82 4.47
CA TYR A 71 16.41 -3.23 5.73
C TYR A 71 15.52 -4.24 6.45
N SER A 72 15.81 -4.51 7.72
CA SER A 72 15.21 -5.59 8.49
C SER A 72 14.52 -5.08 9.73
N HIS A 73 13.38 -5.69 10.06
CA HIS A 73 12.74 -5.56 11.36
C HIS A 73 12.25 -6.93 11.84
N PRO A 74 12.47 -7.32 13.12
CA PRO A 74 12.12 -8.64 13.62
C PRO A 74 10.65 -9.06 13.41
N GLY A 75 9.73 -8.11 13.49
CA GLY A 75 8.29 -8.36 13.31
C GLY A 75 7.76 -8.20 11.88
N TYR A 76 8.51 -7.55 10.98
CA TYR A 76 8.04 -7.26 9.61
C TYR A 76 8.91 -7.93 8.53
N GLY A 77 10.00 -8.57 8.92
CA GLY A 77 10.96 -9.21 8.02
C GLY A 77 11.86 -8.20 7.31
N ASN A 78 12.36 -8.60 6.15
CA ASN A 78 13.38 -7.88 5.41
C ASN A 78 12.78 -7.22 4.16
N TYR A 79 13.19 -6.02 3.83
CA TYR A 79 12.92 -5.37 2.54
C TYR A 79 14.26 -5.13 1.85
N THR A 80 14.50 -5.81 0.73
CA THR A 80 15.67 -5.59 -0.11
C THR A 80 15.29 -4.65 -1.25
N PHE A 81 15.78 -3.42 -1.19
CA PHE A 81 15.50 -2.38 -2.17
C PHE A 81 16.50 -2.42 -3.32
N SER A 82 15.99 -2.22 -4.53
CA SER A 82 16.73 -2.01 -5.77
C SER A 82 16.20 -0.79 -6.51
N VAL A 83 17.01 -0.18 -7.37
CA VAL A 83 16.56 0.95 -8.20
C VAL A 83 15.77 0.41 -9.39
N GLU A 84 14.58 0.97 -9.61
CA GLU A 84 13.83 0.79 -10.84
C GLU A 84 13.52 2.14 -11.48
N GLU A 85 13.50 2.17 -12.82
CA GLU A 85 12.97 3.29 -13.56
C GLU A 85 11.44 3.18 -13.59
N ALA A 86 10.77 4.19 -13.03
CA ALA A 86 9.33 4.34 -13.16
C ALA A 86 9.02 5.34 -14.27
N LYS A 87 8.05 5.01 -15.10
CA LYS A 87 7.40 5.96 -16.00
C LYS A 87 5.95 6.15 -15.52
N PRO A 88 5.68 7.08 -14.59
CA PRO A 88 4.30 7.44 -14.29
C PRO A 88 3.64 7.91 -15.59
N ALA A 89 2.36 7.54 -15.79
CA ALA A 89 1.61 8.02 -16.95
C ALA A 89 1.68 9.56 -17.00
N ASN A 90 2.18 10.09 -18.12
CA ASN A 90 2.38 11.53 -18.39
C ASN A 90 3.51 12.23 -17.61
N GLN A 91 4.54 11.52 -17.14
CA GLN A 91 5.73 12.14 -16.53
C GLN A 91 7.05 11.63 -17.14
N THR A 92 8.11 12.42 -16.94
CA THR A 92 9.50 12.05 -17.23
C THR A 92 9.88 10.78 -16.45
N LEU A 93 10.79 9.97 -17.00
CA LEU A 93 11.36 8.82 -16.29
C LEU A 93 11.85 9.26 -14.90
N SER A 94 11.28 8.67 -13.85
CA SER A 94 11.60 8.94 -12.45
C SER A 94 12.17 7.66 -11.83
N LYS A 95 13.33 7.73 -11.19
CA LYS A 95 13.86 6.59 -10.42
C LYS A 95 13.06 6.39 -9.13
N GLN A 96 12.90 5.16 -8.69
CA GLN A 96 12.33 4.82 -7.38
C GLN A 96 13.05 3.60 -6.79
N LEU A 97 13.02 3.45 -5.47
CA LEU A 97 13.48 2.22 -4.82
C LEU A 97 12.31 1.25 -4.74
N VAL A 98 12.59 -0.02 -4.99
CA VAL A 98 11.57 -1.07 -5.02
C VAL A 98 12.05 -2.28 -4.23
N ALA A 99 11.19 -2.76 -3.34
CA ALA A 99 11.33 -4.04 -2.67
C ALA A 99 10.09 -4.91 -2.92
N ILE A 100 10.30 -6.20 -3.17
CA ILE A 100 9.24 -7.18 -3.41
C ILE A 100 9.23 -8.19 -2.26
N ARG A 101 8.05 -8.41 -1.69
CA ARG A 101 7.76 -9.39 -0.63
C ARG A 101 6.74 -10.39 -1.12
N ALA A 102 7.21 -11.37 -1.89
CA ALA A 102 6.39 -12.47 -2.38
C ALA A 102 6.13 -13.56 -1.32
N ASP A 103 6.84 -13.49 -0.20
CA ASP A 103 6.77 -14.40 0.94
C ASP A 103 5.62 -14.10 1.92
N LEU A 104 4.98 -12.93 1.80
CA LEU A 104 3.84 -12.56 2.62
C LEU A 104 2.55 -13.26 2.17
N ILE A 105 1.60 -13.46 3.11
CA ILE A 105 0.27 -14.04 2.82
C ILE A 105 -0.42 -13.30 1.66
N ILE A 106 -0.30 -11.97 1.64
CA ILE A 106 -0.62 -11.15 0.49
C ILE A 106 0.71 -10.64 -0.06
N PRO A 107 1.16 -11.11 -1.23
CA PRO A 107 2.39 -10.61 -1.85
C PRO A 107 2.34 -9.10 -2.07
N MET A 108 3.33 -8.38 -1.54
CA MET A 108 3.38 -6.92 -1.59
C MET A 108 4.62 -6.42 -2.32
N ARG A 109 4.47 -5.27 -2.98
CA ARG A 109 5.55 -4.46 -3.52
C ARG A 109 5.58 -3.13 -2.76
N MET A 110 6.75 -2.76 -2.25
CA MET A 110 6.97 -1.47 -1.63
C MET A 110 7.81 -0.60 -2.56
N ASN A 111 7.28 0.57 -2.93
CA ASN A 111 8.02 1.58 -3.68
C ASN A 111 8.34 2.77 -2.76
N LEU A 112 9.60 3.19 -2.66
CA LEU A 112 9.97 4.44 -2.02
C LEU A 112 10.19 5.52 -3.06
N ARG A 113 9.51 6.65 -2.88
CA ARG A 113 9.70 7.85 -3.70
C ARG A 113 10.23 8.98 -2.83
N HIS A 114 11.33 9.58 -3.27
CA HIS A 114 11.97 10.67 -2.56
C HIS A 114 11.08 11.93 -2.57
N VAL A 115 11.06 12.64 -1.46
CA VAL A 115 10.37 13.92 -1.31
C VAL A 115 11.39 15.04 -1.21
N VAL A 116 12.10 15.09 -0.08
CA VAL A 116 13.16 16.08 0.19
C VAL A 116 14.05 15.61 1.34
N GLY A 117 15.36 15.76 1.17
CA GLY A 117 16.36 15.35 2.15
C GLY A 117 16.18 13.88 2.54
N ASP A 118 15.88 13.64 3.80
CA ASP A 118 15.72 12.27 4.32
C ASP A 118 14.29 11.75 4.25
N HIS A 119 13.35 12.50 3.66
CA HIS A 119 11.92 12.17 3.67
C HIS A 119 11.48 11.48 2.37
N TRP A 120 10.68 10.44 2.53
CA TRP A 120 10.24 9.55 1.47
C TRP A 120 8.76 9.22 1.65
N VAL A 121 8.08 8.90 0.56
CA VAL A 121 6.78 8.23 0.61
C VAL A 121 6.97 6.74 0.33
N ALA A 122 6.50 5.90 1.25
CA ALA A 122 6.45 4.45 1.07
C ALA A 122 5.08 4.03 0.54
N TYR A 123 5.02 3.61 -0.72
CA TYR A 123 3.82 3.06 -1.34
C TYR A 123 3.81 1.56 -1.22
N LEU A 124 2.79 1.02 -0.55
CA LEU A 124 2.60 -0.41 -0.39
C LEU A 124 1.49 -0.89 -1.33
N ILE A 125 1.85 -1.74 -2.29
CA ILE A 125 1.00 -2.14 -3.41
C ILE A 125 0.92 -3.67 -3.44
N PRO A 126 -0.27 -4.28 -3.34
CA PRO A 126 -0.41 -5.71 -3.55
C PRO A 126 0.01 -6.09 -4.97
N ILE A 127 0.82 -7.13 -5.12
CA ILE A 127 1.22 -7.68 -6.43
C ILE A 127 0.04 -8.37 -7.08
N LEU A 128 -0.76 -9.05 -6.26
CA LEU A 128 -2.02 -9.69 -6.63
C LEU A 128 -3.12 -9.06 -5.78
N GLY A 129 -4.20 -8.61 -6.43
CA GLY A 129 -5.35 -8.06 -5.72
C GLY A 129 -5.91 -6.79 -6.36
N SER A 130 -6.79 -6.13 -5.60
CA SER A 130 -7.48 -4.91 -6.04
C SER A 130 -6.63 -3.67 -5.76
N ALA A 131 -6.69 -2.69 -6.66
CA ALA A 131 -6.14 -1.35 -6.43
C ALA A 131 -6.71 -0.66 -5.18
N ALA A 132 -7.80 -1.17 -4.61
CA ALA A 132 -8.38 -0.72 -3.34
C ALA A 132 -7.51 -1.01 -2.11
N GLN A 133 -6.58 -1.96 -2.21
CA GLN A 133 -5.75 -2.43 -1.09
C GLN A 133 -4.37 -1.77 -1.04
N ARG A 134 -4.12 -0.78 -1.90
CA ARG A 134 -2.87 -0.02 -1.88
C ARG A 134 -2.88 1.01 -0.74
N GLY A 135 -1.73 1.23 -0.15
CA GLY A 135 -1.51 2.23 0.90
C GLY A 135 -0.30 3.11 0.59
N PHE A 136 -0.21 4.24 1.27
CA PHE A 136 0.95 5.11 1.26
C PHE A 136 1.24 5.58 2.68
N PHE A 137 2.52 5.70 3.03
CA PHE A 137 2.98 6.00 4.37
C PHE A 137 4.15 6.97 4.33
N ALA A 138 4.27 7.79 5.37
CA ALA A 138 5.47 8.59 5.56
C ALA A 138 6.64 7.67 5.89
N ALA A 139 7.79 7.98 5.30
CA ALA A 139 9.03 7.27 5.57
C ALA A 139 10.19 8.25 5.70
N LYS A 140 11.18 7.86 6.51
CA LYS A 140 12.38 8.64 6.74
C LYS A 140 13.61 7.75 6.74
N ALA A 141 14.59 8.08 5.91
CA ALA A 141 15.89 7.44 5.97
C ALA A 141 16.68 8.01 7.15
N ILE A 142 17.34 7.15 7.92
CA ILE A 142 18.23 7.56 8.99
C ILE A 142 19.65 7.51 8.46
N MET A 143 20.28 8.66 8.32
CA MET A 143 21.61 8.78 7.74
C MET A 143 22.71 8.59 8.79
N GLY A 144 23.69 7.74 8.49
CA GLY A 144 24.90 7.58 9.30
C GLY A 144 25.95 8.64 8.97
N ALA A 145 27.02 8.70 9.78
CA ALA A 145 28.10 9.69 9.65
C ALA A 145 28.80 9.67 8.27
N GLY A 146 28.75 8.54 7.55
CA GLY A 146 29.33 8.40 6.21
C GLY A 146 28.39 8.82 5.06
N GLY A 147 27.24 9.45 5.34
CA GLY A 147 26.27 9.82 4.32
C GLY A 147 25.52 8.64 3.70
N LYS A 148 25.62 7.45 4.32
CA LYS A 148 24.86 6.26 3.93
C LYS A 148 23.70 6.05 4.90
N PRO A 149 22.52 5.62 4.42
CA PRO A 149 21.41 5.29 5.30
C PRO A 149 21.76 4.06 6.14
N THR A 150 21.51 4.13 7.45
CA THR A 150 21.68 3.04 8.41
C THR A 150 20.35 2.41 8.82
N ALA A 151 19.24 3.10 8.60
CA ALA A 151 17.90 2.58 8.85
C ALA A 151 16.84 3.30 8.00
N LEU A 152 15.65 2.73 7.97
CA LEU A 152 14.45 3.29 7.37
C LEU A 152 13.32 3.26 8.40
N ASP A 153 12.83 4.43 8.79
CA ASP A 153 11.63 4.56 9.63
C ASP A 153 10.40 4.66 8.72
N ILE A 154 9.40 3.82 8.95
CA ILE A 154 8.09 3.89 8.28
C ILE A 154 7.02 4.17 9.32
N THR A 155 6.22 5.21 9.06
CA THR A 155 5.18 5.66 9.96
C THR A 155 3.82 5.19 9.47
N TRP A 156 3.28 4.20 10.18
CA TRP A 156 2.00 3.56 9.88
C TRP A 156 0.87 4.36 10.50
N GLN A 157 -0.05 4.84 9.67
CA GLN A 157 -1.34 5.36 10.13
C GLN A 157 -2.33 4.19 10.18
N GLY A 158 -2.88 3.93 11.37
CA GLY A 158 -3.84 2.85 11.56
C GLY A 158 -5.10 3.07 10.71
N ALA A 159 -5.54 2.03 9.98
CA ALA A 159 -6.78 2.04 9.19
C ALA A 159 -8.06 2.25 10.02
N LEU A 160 -7.96 2.15 11.35
CA LEU A 160 -9.01 2.37 12.32
C LEU A 160 -8.42 3.38 13.31
N GLY A 161 -9.02 4.56 13.47
CA GLY A 161 -8.54 5.65 14.34
C GLY A 161 -8.45 5.34 15.85
N ARG A 162 -8.24 4.07 16.22
CA ARG A 162 -7.96 3.54 17.56
C ARG A 162 -6.48 3.21 17.78
N LEU A 163 -5.67 3.14 16.71
CA LEU A 163 -4.21 3.00 16.83
C LEU A 163 -3.59 4.36 16.54
N SER A 164 -2.83 4.88 17.50
CA SER A 164 -1.96 6.03 17.28
C SER A 164 -0.99 5.74 16.14
N GLU A 165 -0.47 6.79 15.53
CA GLU A 165 0.64 6.71 14.59
C GLU A 165 1.80 5.88 15.19
N VAL A 166 2.19 4.79 14.53
CA VAL A 166 3.30 3.93 14.97
C VAL A 166 4.42 4.06 13.95
N THR A 167 5.58 4.48 14.40
CA THR A 167 6.79 4.43 13.58
C THR A 167 7.53 3.13 13.85
N THR A 168 7.79 2.36 12.79
CA THR A 168 8.62 1.15 12.82
C THR A 168 9.95 1.45 12.15
N ARG A 169 11.03 1.12 12.85
CA ARG A 169 12.39 1.20 12.31
C ARG A 169 12.78 -0.12 11.65
N PHE A 170 13.32 -0.04 10.45
CA PHE A 170 13.99 -1.14 9.77
C PHE A 170 15.48 -0.83 9.71
N ASP A 171 16.29 -1.59 10.42
CA ASP A 171 17.74 -1.40 10.42
C ASP A 171 18.35 -1.95 9.14
N ARG A 172 19.30 -1.25 8.56
CA ARG A 172 20.06 -1.74 7.40
C ARG A 172 20.99 -2.86 7.87
N VAL A 173 21.02 -3.97 7.13
CA VAL A 173 21.73 -5.21 7.54
C VAL A 173 22.78 -5.71 6.54
N ASP A 174 23.15 -4.87 5.56
CA ASP A 174 24.20 -5.17 4.58
C ASP A 174 25.40 -4.21 4.66
#